data_AF-A0A9W7JI55-F1
#
_entry.id   AF-A0A9W7JI55-F1
#
_cell.length_a   1.000
_cell.length_b   1.000
_cell.length_c   1.000
_cell.angle_alpha   90.00
_cell.angle_beta   90.00
_cell.angle_gamma   90.00
#
_symmetry.space_group_name_H-M   'P 1'
#
loop_
_entity.id
_entity.type
_entity.pdbx_description
1 polymer ?
#
loop_
_entity_poly.entity_id
_entity_poly.type
_entity_poly.pdbx_seq_one_letter_code
_entity_poly.pdbx_strand_id
1 'polypeptide(L)'
;MAATKINGMLGSKSFISNNYFLCNSTPSLKLWERKAVHVRKVMAVAGAPMLTKLIELDFVRSILNPKTPTQSTLSGQVTVGYDAKEKMKELMFQWWDSSNAAIDARRGVSLQLVSSEVDPRTGKPKVSKEAIIEWSRDLNISADKFITYNVQFLVDTNFGAPGAILVTNRNEKELFLKNVTIEDSLHFDCESWVQPENLQSEKRIFFSNKAFLPSETPEGLKELRKKELSELRGNGVGVRVSSDRTYDYDVYNDLGDPDKGTKSARPVLGGERRPYPRRCRTGRPSTKSDPKSEAQADESMPMYVPRDEAFGDVKRETVDAGSRNAMMNNLFPFLKHTTEGEAVSSFTDINNLYKQCRNHSHLNKIIKESTADAFKFDPPYIVSRDASCCLRDDEFGRLTLAGMNPLSIERLHVFPPVSKLEASVYGPQESAFREEHIITHLGGMSVQEAIEKKKLFVLDYHDAYLPFLNSINAHPDRKAYATRTIFFLTQLGTLKPIAIVIPLI
;
A
#
# COMPACT_ATOMS: atom_id res chain seq x y z
N MET A 1 40.73 -24.18 53.48
CA MET A 1 41.58 -24.94 52.53
C MET A 1 41.34 -24.37 51.14
N ALA A 2 42.45 -24.05 50.46
CA ALA A 2 42.67 -23.62 49.07
C ALA A 2 41.43 -23.57 48.14
N ALA A 3 41.05 -22.46 47.50
CA ALA A 3 41.76 -21.55 46.58
C ALA A 3 42.31 -22.24 45.31
N THR A 4 41.82 -21.79 44.13
CA THR A 4 42.46 -21.64 42.79
C THR A 4 41.30 -21.44 41.78
N LYS A 5 40.79 -20.24 41.42
CA LYS A 5 41.29 -19.16 40.53
C LYS A 5 42.05 -19.61 39.28
N ILE A 6 41.56 -19.23 38.09
CA ILE A 6 42.21 -18.39 37.03
C ILE A 6 41.07 -18.05 36.01
N ASN A 7 40.54 -16.81 35.93
CA ASN A 7 40.92 -15.65 35.08
C ASN A 7 40.95 -15.96 33.55
N GLY A 8 40.33 -15.19 32.63
CA GLY A 8 39.60 -13.94 32.73
C GLY A 8 39.29 -13.30 31.36
N MET A 9 38.72 -12.09 31.44
CA MET A 9 38.74 -10.94 30.52
C MET A 9 38.12 -11.04 29.10
N LEU A 10 36.99 -10.34 28.91
CA LEU A 10 36.84 -9.08 28.12
C LEU A 10 35.35 -8.67 28.26
N GLY A 11 34.95 -7.49 28.73
CA GLY A 11 35.30 -6.15 28.26
C GLY A 11 34.02 -5.51 27.70
N SER A 12 33.33 -4.73 28.53
CA SER A 12 32.13 -3.95 28.19
C SER A 12 32.41 -2.88 27.14
N LYS A 13 31.52 -2.68 26.17
CA LYS A 13 31.26 -1.36 25.56
C LYS A 13 29.78 -1.19 25.24
N SER A 14 29.21 -0.16 25.87
CA SER A 14 27.94 0.47 25.58
C SER A 14 27.85 0.96 24.13
N PHE A 15 26.69 0.82 23.50
CA PHE A 15 26.22 1.81 22.54
C PHE A 15 24.82 2.26 22.93
N ILE A 16 24.80 3.50 23.42
CA ILE A 16 23.66 4.35 23.70
C ILE A 16 23.01 4.69 22.36
N SER A 17 21.76 4.28 22.13
CA SER A 17 20.93 4.92 21.11
C SER A 17 20.10 6.00 21.80
N ASN A 18 20.62 7.22 21.77
CA ASN A 18 19.84 8.43 22.03
C ASN A 18 18.80 8.58 20.92
N ASN A 19 17.52 8.38 21.24
CA ASN A 19 16.42 8.95 20.47
C ASN A 19 15.47 9.64 21.46
N TYR A 20 15.85 10.88 21.82
CA TYR A 20 14.94 11.82 22.46
C TYR A 20 14.00 12.37 21.39
N PHE A 21 12.78 11.86 21.30
CA PHE A 21 11.66 12.61 20.73
C PHE A 21 11.02 13.41 21.85
N LEU A 22 11.39 14.69 21.95
CA LEU A 22 10.67 15.68 22.74
C LEU A 22 9.34 15.96 22.05
N CYS A 23 8.28 15.29 22.50
CA CYS A 23 6.91 15.61 22.10
C CYS A 23 6.35 16.66 23.07
N ASN A 24 6.65 17.93 22.81
CA ASN A 24 5.91 19.04 23.42
C ASN A 24 4.77 19.43 22.47
N SER A 25 3.53 19.08 22.81
CA SER A 25 2.37 19.92 22.46
C SER A 25 1.13 19.56 23.28
N THR A 26 0.77 20.46 24.18
CA THR A 26 -0.60 20.67 24.67
C THR A 26 -1.47 21.25 23.55
N PRO A 27 -2.75 20.84 23.40
CA PRO A 27 -3.66 21.42 22.43
C PRO A 27 -4.43 22.60 23.07
N SER A 28 -4.33 23.80 22.49
CA SER A 28 -5.31 24.86 22.70
C SER A 28 -5.84 25.33 21.35
N LEU A 29 -7.06 24.90 21.04
CA LEU A 29 -7.88 25.45 19.96
C LEU A 29 -8.11 26.95 20.18
N LYS A 30 -7.53 27.78 19.32
CA LYS A 30 -8.02 29.15 19.08
C LYS A 30 -8.08 29.44 17.59
N LEU A 31 -9.27 29.86 17.19
CA LEU A 31 -9.70 30.42 15.92
C LEU A 31 -8.65 31.41 15.36
N TRP A 32 -8.15 31.21 14.15
CA TRP A 32 -7.13 32.08 13.55
C TRP A 32 -7.73 32.97 12.44
N GLU A 33 -7.91 34.25 12.75
CA GLU A 33 -8.14 35.34 11.81
C GLU A 33 -6.88 35.65 11.01
N ARG A 34 -7.00 35.82 9.69
CA ARG A 34 -5.89 36.16 8.80
C ARG A 34 -5.18 37.44 9.25
N LYS A 35 -3.91 37.33 9.67
CA LYS A 35 -2.98 38.47 9.76
C LYS A 35 -1.82 38.24 8.80
N ALA A 36 -1.65 39.20 7.89
CA ALA A 36 -0.49 39.30 7.00
C ALA A 36 0.77 39.60 7.84
N VAL A 37 1.83 38.82 7.62
CA VAL A 37 3.14 39.04 8.23
C VAL A 37 4.12 39.44 7.12
N HIS A 38 4.62 40.68 7.19
CA HIS A 38 5.76 41.15 6.41
C HIS A 38 7.03 40.49 6.95
N VAL A 39 7.68 39.64 6.15
CA VAL A 39 8.98 39.05 6.51
C VAL A 39 10.10 39.89 5.89
N ARG A 40 11.03 40.31 6.75
CA ARG A 40 12.24 41.09 6.42
C ARG A 40 13.14 40.32 5.44
N LYS A 41 13.67 41.09 4.49
CA LYS A 41 14.69 40.71 3.50
C LYS A 41 15.98 40.26 4.23
N VAL A 42 16.37 39.01 4.06
CA VAL A 42 17.70 38.51 4.48
C VAL A 42 18.63 38.62 3.27
N MET A 43 19.75 39.32 3.44
CA MET A 43 20.79 39.50 2.43
C MET A 43 21.48 38.15 2.12
N ALA A 44 21.66 37.88 0.83
CA ALA A 44 22.38 36.72 0.32
C ALA A 44 23.86 36.78 0.72
N VAL A 45 24.36 35.70 1.31
CA VAL A 45 25.80 35.43 1.42
C VAL A 45 26.19 34.57 0.23
N ALA A 46 27.13 35.07 -0.58
CA ALA A 46 27.63 34.41 -1.77
C ALA A 46 28.41 33.13 -1.40
N GLY A 47 28.01 32.00 -1.98
CA GLY A 47 28.68 30.71 -1.85
C GLY A 47 28.65 29.93 -3.18
N ALA A 48 29.74 30.07 -3.93
CA ALA A 48 30.27 29.21 -5.02
C ALA A 48 29.34 28.72 -6.18
N PRO A 49 29.41 29.34 -7.37
CA PRO A 49 28.77 28.87 -8.62
C PRO A 49 29.69 27.98 -9.49
N MET A 50 30.67 27.31 -8.89
CA MET A 50 31.81 26.76 -9.66
C MET A 50 31.49 25.42 -10.35
N LEU A 51 30.56 24.62 -9.83
CA LEU A 51 30.24 23.30 -10.38
C LEU A 51 29.28 23.37 -11.59
N THR A 52 28.31 24.29 -11.56
CA THR A 52 27.40 24.56 -12.68
C THR A 52 28.14 25.11 -13.89
N LYS A 53 29.16 25.96 -13.66
CA LYS A 53 30.03 26.46 -14.72
C LYS A 53 30.93 25.38 -15.33
N LEU A 54 31.34 24.37 -14.57
CA LEU A 54 32.20 23.31 -15.11
C LEU A 54 31.44 22.41 -16.10
N ILE A 55 30.18 22.09 -15.82
CA ILE A 55 29.31 21.31 -16.72
C ILE A 55 28.99 22.14 -17.98
N GLU A 56 28.73 23.44 -17.83
CA GLU A 56 28.52 24.38 -18.94
C GLU A 56 29.79 24.56 -19.79
N LEU A 57 30.98 24.56 -19.16
CA LEU A 57 32.27 24.69 -19.84
C LEU A 57 32.72 23.41 -20.54
N ASP A 58 32.50 22.22 -19.97
CA ASP A 58 32.82 20.95 -20.62
C ASP A 58 31.87 20.67 -21.79
N PHE A 59 30.61 21.11 -21.70
CA PHE A 59 29.67 21.14 -22.82
C PHE A 59 30.11 22.12 -23.93
N VAL A 60 30.61 23.31 -23.58
CA VAL A 60 31.13 24.28 -24.56
C VAL A 60 32.45 23.82 -25.18
N ARG A 61 33.27 23.04 -24.47
CA ARG A 61 34.58 22.57 -24.98
C ARG A 61 34.45 21.49 -26.05
N SER A 62 33.40 20.67 -26.01
CA SER A 62 33.12 19.68 -27.06
C SER A 62 32.66 20.32 -28.37
N ILE A 63 32.21 21.58 -28.35
CA ILE A 63 31.66 22.34 -29.49
C ILE A 63 32.76 23.01 -30.36
N LEU A 64 34.02 23.08 -29.89
CA LEU A 64 35.08 23.89 -30.52
C LEU A 64 35.90 23.20 -31.62
N ASN A 65 35.54 22.01 -32.09
CA ASN A 65 36.17 21.39 -33.26
C ASN A 65 35.25 21.44 -34.49
N PRO A 66 35.51 22.31 -35.49
CA PRO A 66 34.67 22.42 -36.67
C PRO A 66 35.06 21.34 -37.68
N LYS A 67 34.34 20.22 -37.64
CA LYS A 67 34.11 19.40 -38.83
C LYS A 67 32.64 19.09 -38.86
N THR A 68 31.83 19.99 -39.43
CA THR A 68 30.37 19.90 -39.56
C THR A 68 29.83 18.47 -39.47
N PRO A 69 29.12 18.17 -38.37
CA PRO A 69 27.86 17.48 -38.51
C PRO A 69 26.78 18.40 -37.94
N THR A 70 25.73 18.66 -38.70
CA THR A 70 24.54 19.38 -38.21
C THR A 70 23.87 18.67 -37.03
N GLN A 71 24.29 17.43 -36.71
CA GLN A 71 23.74 16.54 -35.70
C GLN A 71 24.85 15.96 -34.80
N SER A 72 24.56 15.83 -33.52
CA SER A 72 25.40 15.18 -32.50
C SER A 72 24.75 13.85 -32.08
N THR A 73 25.59 12.88 -31.72
CA THR A 73 25.12 11.56 -31.23
C THR A 73 25.30 11.50 -29.72
N LEU A 74 24.22 11.26 -28.98
CA LEU A 74 24.25 10.99 -27.55
C LEU A 74 24.14 9.48 -27.31
N SER A 75 25.00 8.94 -26.45
CA SER A 75 24.92 7.53 -26.04
C SER A 75 23.99 7.37 -24.85
N GLY A 76 23.12 6.37 -24.89
CA GLY A 76 22.22 6.03 -23.81
C GLY A 76 22.14 4.53 -23.53
N GLN A 77 21.72 4.21 -22.32
CA GLN A 77 21.46 2.86 -21.84
C GLN A 77 20.00 2.76 -21.42
N VAL A 78 19.28 1.76 -21.93
CA VAL A 78 17.86 1.52 -21.64
C VAL A 78 17.74 0.18 -20.92
N THR A 79 17.24 0.18 -19.69
CA THR A 79 17.01 -1.04 -18.93
C THR A 79 15.53 -1.41 -18.95
N VAL A 80 15.22 -2.62 -19.41
CA VAL A 80 13.86 -3.16 -19.50
C VAL A 80 13.74 -4.45 -18.69
N GLY A 81 12.56 -4.71 -18.15
CA GLY A 81 12.22 -5.93 -17.42
C GLY A 81 11.42 -6.89 -18.27
N TYR A 82 11.72 -8.18 -18.14
CA TYR A 82 10.93 -9.27 -18.71
C TYR A 82 10.34 -10.14 -17.58
N ASP A 83 9.09 -10.55 -17.72
CA ASP A 83 8.53 -11.61 -16.89
C ASP A 83 9.28 -12.92 -17.19
N ALA A 84 9.57 -13.74 -16.18
CA ALA A 84 10.27 -15.01 -16.32
C ALA A 84 9.50 -16.01 -17.22
N LYS A 85 8.16 -16.01 -17.17
CA LYS A 85 7.33 -16.83 -18.07
C LYS A 85 7.37 -16.31 -19.51
N GLU A 86 7.41 -14.99 -19.68
CA GLU A 86 7.51 -14.36 -20.99
C GLU A 86 8.93 -14.46 -21.57
N LYS A 87 9.99 -14.39 -20.76
CA LYS A 87 11.40 -14.66 -21.15
C LYS A 87 11.52 -16.08 -21.75
N MET A 88 10.82 -17.06 -21.18
CA MET A 88 10.78 -18.43 -21.69
C MET A 88 9.97 -18.58 -22.99
N LYS A 89 8.86 -17.85 -23.15
CA LYS A 89 8.09 -17.81 -24.41
C LYS A 89 8.82 -17.06 -25.51
N GLU A 90 9.47 -15.95 -25.19
CA GLU A 90 10.17 -15.10 -26.16
C GLU A 90 11.42 -15.81 -26.71
N LEU A 91 12.10 -16.62 -25.90
CA LEU A 91 13.11 -17.58 -26.39
C LEU A 91 12.53 -18.60 -27.38
N MET A 92 11.30 -19.09 -27.16
CA MET A 92 10.62 -20.01 -28.09
C MET A 92 10.19 -19.30 -29.40
N PHE A 93 9.74 -18.04 -29.32
CA PHE A 93 9.34 -17.24 -30.48
C PHE A 93 10.54 -16.75 -31.30
N GLN A 94 11.64 -16.32 -30.67
CA GLN A 94 12.88 -15.94 -31.37
C GLN A 94 13.48 -17.13 -32.13
N TRP A 95 13.35 -18.36 -31.61
CA TRP A 95 13.74 -19.57 -32.33
C TRP A 95 12.88 -19.79 -33.60
N TRP A 96 11.59 -19.45 -33.55
CA TRP A 96 10.62 -19.61 -34.64
C TRP A 96 10.68 -18.49 -35.71
N ASP A 97 10.92 -17.24 -35.30
CA ASP A 97 10.99 -16.05 -36.18
C ASP A 97 12.30 -15.95 -36.99
N SER A 98 13.26 -16.86 -36.78
CA SER A 98 14.51 -17.02 -37.54
C SER A 98 14.35 -17.21 -39.07
N SER A 99 13.13 -17.19 -39.59
CA SER A 99 12.79 -17.49 -40.99
C SER A 99 12.45 -16.26 -41.86
N ASN A 100 12.24 -15.05 -41.32
CA ASN A 100 11.79 -13.90 -42.12
C ASN A 100 12.44 -12.54 -41.78
N ALA A 101 13.58 -12.24 -42.41
CA ALA A 101 14.35 -10.99 -42.21
C ALA A 101 13.68 -9.68 -42.69
N ALA A 102 12.52 -9.73 -43.36
CA ALA A 102 11.83 -8.55 -43.88
C ALA A 102 10.84 -7.90 -42.89
N ILE A 103 10.53 -8.57 -41.77
CA ILE A 103 9.52 -8.14 -40.77
C ILE A 103 10.14 -7.30 -39.63
N ASP A 104 11.47 -7.37 -39.47
CA ASP A 104 12.20 -6.78 -38.33
C ASP A 104 12.23 -5.25 -38.30
N ALA A 105 12.09 -4.55 -39.44
CA ALA A 105 12.19 -3.08 -39.48
C ALA A 105 10.97 -2.33 -38.89
N ARG A 106 9.87 -3.03 -38.57
CA ARG A 106 8.65 -2.43 -38.01
C ARG A 106 8.35 -2.83 -36.56
N ARG A 107 9.08 -3.80 -36.01
CA ARG A 107 8.94 -4.26 -34.62
C ARG A 107 10.01 -3.61 -33.75
N GLY A 108 9.69 -3.29 -32.50
CA GLY A 108 10.63 -2.72 -31.54
C GLY A 108 10.11 -1.55 -30.73
N VAL A 109 10.95 -1.08 -29.81
CA VAL A 109 10.64 0.05 -28.92
C VAL A 109 11.43 1.25 -29.43
N SER A 110 10.72 2.34 -29.75
CA SER A 110 11.35 3.59 -30.17
C SER A 110 11.31 4.62 -29.05
N LEU A 111 12.39 5.39 -28.95
CA LEU A 111 12.59 6.43 -27.96
C LEU A 111 12.91 7.76 -28.65
N GLN A 112 12.39 8.86 -28.13
CA GLN A 112 12.72 10.21 -28.57
C GLN A 112 12.98 11.11 -27.38
N LEU A 113 14.11 11.79 -27.38
CA LEU A 113 14.41 12.81 -26.38
C LEU A 113 13.58 14.07 -26.67
N VAL A 114 13.16 14.74 -25.60
CA VAL A 114 12.52 16.05 -25.66
C VAL A 114 13.35 17.03 -24.85
N SER A 115 13.67 18.16 -25.47
CA SER A 115 14.44 19.22 -24.83
C SER A 115 13.63 19.95 -23.77
N SER A 116 14.33 20.41 -22.73
CA SER A 116 13.78 21.33 -21.72
C SER A 116 13.51 22.72 -22.30
N GLU A 117 14.14 23.03 -23.44
CA GLU A 117 14.01 24.28 -24.17
C GLU A 117 13.00 24.17 -25.32
N VAL A 118 12.41 25.30 -25.67
CA VAL A 118 11.60 25.44 -26.88
C VAL A 118 12.48 25.87 -28.06
N ASP A 119 12.10 25.48 -29.27
CA ASP A 119 12.64 26.05 -30.48
C ASP A 119 12.18 27.52 -30.60
N PRO A 120 13.11 28.50 -30.61
CA PRO A 120 12.76 29.93 -30.72
C PRO A 120 11.94 30.28 -31.96
N ARG A 121 12.03 29.48 -33.03
CA ARG A 121 11.32 29.73 -34.29
C ARG A 121 9.88 29.25 -34.25
N THR A 122 9.63 28.09 -33.63
CA THR A 122 8.31 27.44 -33.64
C THR A 122 7.56 27.58 -32.32
N GLY A 123 8.24 27.96 -31.24
CA GLY A 123 7.69 27.98 -29.88
C GLY A 123 7.38 26.60 -29.31
N LYS A 124 7.77 25.52 -30.01
CA LYS A 124 7.47 24.13 -29.62
C LYS A 124 8.69 23.44 -29.00
N PRO A 125 8.49 22.39 -28.19
CA PRO A 125 9.59 21.57 -27.69
C PRO A 125 10.40 20.94 -28.84
N LYS A 126 11.74 20.96 -28.73
CA LYS A 126 12.62 20.25 -29.67
C LYS A 126 12.57 18.75 -29.37
N VAL A 127 12.38 17.92 -30.40
CA VAL A 127 12.28 16.45 -30.27
C VAL A 127 13.33 15.79 -31.16
N SER A 128 14.03 14.79 -30.64
CA SER A 128 15.07 14.07 -31.38
C SER A 128 14.48 13.17 -32.48
N LYS A 129 15.34 12.69 -33.37
CA LYS A 129 15.00 11.54 -34.22
C LYS A 129 14.68 10.32 -33.35
N GLU A 130 13.86 9.41 -33.88
CA GLU A 130 13.57 8.13 -33.23
C GLU A 130 14.85 7.31 -33.11
N ALA A 131 15.17 6.88 -31.90
CA ALA A 131 16.18 5.88 -31.61
C ALA A 131 15.48 4.56 -31.30
N ILE A 132 15.88 3.47 -31.94
CA ILE A 132 15.24 2.16 -31.79
C ILE A 132 16.13 1.28 -30.92
N ILE A 133 15.53 0.55 -29.99
CA ILE A 133 16.25 -0.48 -29.23
C ILE A 133 16.59 -1.64 -30.19
N GLU A 134 17.87 -1.87 -30.42
CA GLU A 134 18.34 -3.07 -31.11
C GLU A 134 18.34 -4.24 -30.12
N TRP A 135 17.38 -5.15 -30.29
CA TRP A 135 17.31 -6.35 -29.47
C TRP A 135 18.50 -7.27 -29.76
N SER A 136 19.43 -7.38 -28.82
CA SER A 136 20.52 -8.37 -28.91
C SER A 136 19.94 -9.79 -29.00
N ARG A 137 20.41 -10.56 -29.98
CA ARG A 137 20.11 -11.99 -30.13
C ARG A 137 20.82 -12.85 -29.09
N ASP A 138 21.90 -12.34 -28.52
CA ASP A 138 22.69 -13.00 -27.50
C ASP A 138 22.18 -12.60 -26.12
N LEU A 139 21.04 -13.18 -25.72
CA LEU A 139 20.54 -13.05 -24.37
C LEU A 139 21.47 -13.83 -23.44
N ASN A 140 22.44 -13.13 -22.85
CA ASN A 140 23.22 -13.70 -21.75
C ASN A 140 22.25 -14.06 -20.62
N ILE A 141 22.12 -15.36 -20.34
CA ILE A 141 21.23 -15.92 -19.33
C ILE A 141 21.80 -15.55 -17.96
N SER A 142 21.65 -14.30 -17.55
CA SER A 142 21.72 -13.95 -16.15
C SER A 142 20.36 -14.23 -15.50
N ALA A 143 20.42 -14.60 -14.23
CA ALA A 143 19.24 -14.74 -13.36
C ALA A 143 18.51 -13.40 -13.13
N ASP A 144 19.04 -12.30 -13.69
CA ASP A 144 18.45 -10.98 -13.56
C ASP A 144 17.21 -10.83 -14.46
N LYS A 145 16.16 -10.25 -13.88
CA LYS A 145 14.89 -9.94 -14.54
C LYS A 145 14.99 -8.78 -15.52
N PHE A 146 16.16 -8.15 -15.64
CA PHE A 146 16.37 -6.91 -16.37
C PHE A 146 17.52 -7.05 -17.37
N ILE A 147 17.34 -6.44 -18.54
CA ILE A 147 18.34 -6.40 -19.60
C ILE A 147 18.57 -4.93 -19.98
N THR A 148 19.83 -4.56 -20.16
CA THR A 148 20.24 -3.21 -20.56
C THR A 148 20.69 -3.22 -22.01
N TYR A 149 20.15 -2.28 -22.79
CA TYR A 149 20.47 -2.08 -24.20
C TYR A 149 21.15 -0.74 -24.42
N ASN A 150 22.16 -0.71 -25.27
CA ASN A 150 22.79 0.55 -25.70
C ASN A 150 21.98 1.15 -26.86
N VAL A 151 21.72 2.45 -26.80
CA VAL A 151 20.93 3.19 -27.79
C VAL A 151 21.65 4.48 -28.12
N GLN A 152 21.64 4.88 -29.40
CA GLN A 152 22.22 6.14 -29.86
C GLN A 152 21.13 7.12 -30.28
N PHE A 153 21.15 8.32 -29.71
CA PHE A 153 20.21 9.40 -30.03
C PHE A 153 20.86 10.41 -30.95
N LEU A 154 20.26 10.64 -32.11
CA LEU A 154 20.66 11.71 -33.03
C LEU A 154 19.89 12.99 -32.69
N VAL A 155 20.61 14.00 -32.19
CA VAL A 155 20.07 15.30 -31.81
C VAL A 155 20.73 16.41 -32.62
N ASP A 156 20.01 17.51 -32.85
CA ASP A 156 20.62 18.68 -33.50
C ASP A 156 21.61 19.37 -32.54
N THR A 157 22.64 20.01 -33.07
CA THR A 157 23.69 20.66 -32.25
C THR A 157 23.14 21.74 -31.29
N ASN A 158 22.00 22.34 -31.62
CA ASN A 158 21.31 23.32 -30.78
C ASN A 158 20.14 22.71 -29.98
N PHE A 159 20.12 21.40 -29.75
CA PHE A 159 19.00 20.70 -29.08
C PHE A 159 18.76 21.18 -27.65
N GLY A 160 19.81 21.60 -26.93
CA GLY A 160 19.72 21.97 -25.51
C GLY A 160 19.65 20.74 -24.60
N ALA A 161 19.34 20.94 -23.33
CA ALA A 161 19.34 19.87 -22.33
C ALA A 161 18.08 18.97 -22.44
N PRO A 162 18.21 17.64 -22.64
CA PRO A 162 17.07 16.73 -22.61
C PRO A 162 16.40 16.71 -21.23
N GLY A 163 15.07 16.75 -21.20
CA GLY A 163 14.28 16.80 -19.96
C GLY A 163 13.15 15.78 -19.88
N ALA A 164 12.74 15.21 -21.01
CA ALA A 164 11.79 14.10 -21.09
C ALA A 164 12.18 13.14 -22.22
N ILE A 165 11.60 11.94 -22.18
CA ILE A 165 11.71 10.92 -23.23
C ILE A 165 10.31 10.41 -23.57
N LEU A 166 10.03 10.32 -24.86
CA LEU A 166 8.82 9.72 -25.42
C LEU A 166 9.13 8.30 -25.82
N VAL A 167 8.30 7.35 -25.43
CA VAL A 167 8.49 5.93 -25.70
C VAL A 167 7.27 5.37 -26.43
N THR A 168 7.52 4.68 -27.53
CA THR A 168 6.52 3.94 -28.30
C THR A 168 6.91 2.47 -28.35
N ASN A 169 6.00 1.60 -27.96
CA ASN A 169 6.20 0.15 -28.03
C ASN A 169 5.45 -0.41 -29.24
N ARG A 170 6.17 -0.76 -30.31
CA ARG A 170 5.59 -1.37 -31.52
C ARG A 170 5.53 -2.89 -31.45
N ASN A 171 5.83 -3.47 -30.29
CA ASN A 171 5.69 -4.90 -30.06
C ASN A 171 4.24 -5.24 -29.73
N GLU A 172 3.88 -6.52 -29.87
CA GLU A 172 2.53 -7.03 -29.58
C GLU A 172 2.23 -7.12 -28.07
N LYS A 173 3.27 -7.12 -27.23
CA LYS A 173 3.18 -7.26 -25.77
C LYS A 173 3.67 -6.00 -25.07
N GLU A 174 3.13 -5.76 -23.89
CA GLU A 174 3.61 -4.70 -23.00
C GLU A 174 5.06 -4.94 -22.55
N LEU A 175 5.77 -3.84 -22.26
CA LEU A 175 7.17 -3.85 -21.85
C LEU A 175 7.31 -3.12 -20.53
N PHE A 176 7.99 -3.71 -19.55
CA PHE A 176 8.33 -2.98 -18.34
C PHE A 176 9.60 -2.16 -18.55
N LEU A 177 9.48 -0.83 -18.62
CA LEU A 177 10.63 0.07 -18.72
C LEU A 177 11.09 0.45 -17.31
N LYS A 178 12.30 0.02 -16.94
CA LYS A 178 12.86 0.32 -15.62
C LYS A 178 13.46 1.72 -15.57
N ASN A 179 14.43 2.00 -16.44
CA ASN A 179 15.05 3.32 -16.53
C ASN A 179 15.72 3.54 -17.89
N VAL A 180 16.04 4.80 -18.15
CA VAL A 180 16.91 5.23 -19.25
C VAL A 180 17.99 6.15 -18.69
N THR A 181 19.24 5.93 -19.09
CA THR A 181 20.37 6.78 -18.71
C THR A 181 21.05 7.31 -19.97
N ILE A 182 21.35 8.62 -20.02
CA ILE A 182 22.04 9.28 -21.14
C ILE A 182 23.37 9.82 -20.62
N GLU A 183 24.47 9.51 -21.32
CA GLU A 183 25.85 9.94 -20.98
C GLU A 183 26.21 9.77 -19.49
N ASP A 184 25.73 8.68 -18.89
CA ASP A 184 25.94 8.27 -17.49
C ASP A 184 25.58 9.32 -16.41
N SER A 185 24.90 10.40 -16.79
CA SER A 185 24.66 11.56 -15.90
C SER A 185 23.20 12.01 -15.88
N LEU A 186 22.45 11.79 -16.97
CA LEU A 186 21.04 12.12 -17.06
C LEU A 186 20.21 10.85 -16.91
N HIS A 187 19.39 10.78 -15.86
CA HIS A 187 18.59 9.62 -15.54
C HIS A 187 17.09 9.88 -15.68
N PHE A 188 16.40 8.88 -16.21
CA PHE A 188 14.95 8.78 -16.33
C PHE A 188 14.51 7.53 -15.58
N ASP A 189 14.08 7.69 -14.33
CA ASP A 189 13.56 6.60 -13.51
C ASP A 189 12.10 6.34 -13.89
N CYS A 190 11.87 5.28 -14.69
CA CYS A 190 10.60 5.06 -15.37
C CYS A 190 9.65 4.15 -14.58
N GLU A 191 10.16 2.99 -14.15
CA GLU A 191 9.46 1.93 -13.39
C GLU A 191 7.99 1.72 -13.78
N SER A 192 7.72 1.58 -15.07
CA SER A 192 6.34 1.53 -15.58
C SER A 192 6.18 0.61 -16.79
N TRP A 193 4.97 0.08 -16.96
CA TRP A 193 4.59 -0.75 -18.10
C TRP A 193 4.21 0.10 -19.31
N VAL A 194 4.92 -0.06 -20.42
CA VAL A 194 4.66 0.60 -21.71
C VAL A 194 3.80 -0.31 -22.57
N GLN A 195 2.57 0.15 -22.84
CA GLN A 195 1.59 -0.61 -23.60
C GLN A 195 1.92 -0.62 -25.11
N PRO A 196 1.57 -1.70 -25.83
CA PRO A 196 1.61 -1.75 -27.28
C PRO A 196 0.90 -0.58 -27.96
N GLU A 197 1.47 -0.07 -29.05
CA GLU A 197 0.95 1.08 -29.83
C GLU A 197 -0.45 0.80 -30.41
N ASN A 198 -0.79 -0.47 -30.68
CA ASN A 198 -2.11 -0.87 -31.15
C ASN A 198 -3.20 -0.77 -30.06
N LEU A 199 -2.81 -0.82 -28.78
CA LEU A 199 -3.71 -0.65 -27.63
C LEU A 199 -3.74 0.81 -27.18
N GLN A 200 -2.58 1.47 -27.15
CA GLN A 200 -2.44 2.86 -26.76
C GLN A 200 -1.58 3.62 -27.78
N SER A 201 -2.24 4.45 -28.60
CA SER A 201 -1.59 5.20 -29.67
C SER A 201 -0.71 6.35 -29.15
N GLU A 202 -1.00 6.85 -27.95
CA GLU A 202 -0.26 7.92 -27.32
C GLU A 202 1.12 7.43 -26.83
N LYS A 203 2.16 8.18 -27.22
CA LYS A 203 3.53 7.94 -26.74
C LYS A 203 3.60 8.15 -25.24
N ARG A 204 4.21 7.18 -24.54
CA ARG A 204 4.44 7.26 -23.09
C ARG A 204 5.51 8.31 -22.78
N ILE A 205 5.23 9.16 -21.79
CA ILE A 205 6.10 10.26 -21.39
C ILE A 205 6.82 9.88 -20.10
N PHE A 206 8.14 10.01 -20.09
CA PHE A 206 8.95 9.89 -18.88
C PHE A 206 9.81 11.14 -18.72
N PHE A 207 9.85 11.71 -17.52
CA PHE A 207 10.65 12.91 -17.22
C PHE A 207 11.99 12.52 -16.60
N SER A 208 13.00 13.37 -16.77
CA SER A 208 14.25 13.22 -16.03
C SER A 208 14.00 13.32 -14.52
N ASN A 209 14.90 12.79 -13.71
CA ASN A 209 14.80 12.81 -12.24
C ASN A 209 14.97 14.20 -11.58
N LYS A 210 14.97 15.29 -12.36
CA LYS A 210 15.00 16.66 -11.86
C LYS A 210 13.59 17.11 -11.44
N ALA A 211 13.43 17.47 -10.16
CA ALA A 211 12.16 17.90 -9.62
C ALA A 211 11.91 19.40 -9.85
N PHE A 212 10.69 19.74 -10.31
CA PHE A 212 10.27 21.13 -10.54
C PHE A 212 8.86 21.38 -9.98
N LEU A 213 8.66 22.53 -9.33
CA LEU A 213 7.30 23.04 -9.10
C LEU A 213 6.61 23.39 -10.43
N PRO A 214 5.26 23.47 -10.49
CA PRO A 214 4.56 23.85 -11.72
C PRO A 214 5.04 25.17 -12.33
N SER A 215 5.39 26.16 -11.50
CA SER A 215 5.93 27.46 -11.94
C SER A 215 7.37 27.40 -12.46
N GLU A 216 8.13 26.38 -12.08
CA GLU A 216 9.54 26.21 -12.42
C GLU A 216 9.74 25.19 -13.55
N THR A 217 8.65 24.60 -14.05
CA THR A 217 8.72 23.62 -15.14
C THR A 217 9.29 24.28 -16.38
N PRO A 218 10.40 23.76 -16.96
CA PRO A 218 10.98 24.31 -18.17
C PRO A 218 9.94 24.43 -19.29
N GLU A 219 10.00 25.51 -20.08
CA GLU A 219 8.99 25.81 -21.10
C GLU A 219 8.77 24.65 -22.08
N GLY A 220 9.84 23.95 -22.47
CA GLY A 220 9.76 22.78 -23.37
C GLY A 220 9.02 21.57 -22.78
N LEU A 221 8.78 21.53 -21.46
CA LEU A 221 8.16 20.40 -20.77
C LEU A 221 6.75 20.69 -20.26
N LYS A 222 6.29 21.95 -20.27
CA LYS A 222 4.99 22.33 -19.69
C LYS A 222 3.81 21.63 -20.35
N GLU A 223 3.81 21.54 -21.68
CA GLU A 223 2.74 20.87 -22.41
C GLU A 223 2.71 19.37 -22.12
N LEU A 224 3.87 18.71 -22.10
CA LEU A 224 3.99 17.30 -21.76
C LEU A 224 3.54 17.01 -20.33
N ARG A 225 3.92 17.86 -19.36
CA ARG A 225 3.48 17.73 -17.96
C ARG A 225 1.95 17.83 -17.86
N LYS A 226 1.34 18.79 -18.57
CA LYS A 226 -0.13 18.94 -18.60
C LYS A 226 -0.80 17.75 -19.27
N LYS A 227 -0.22 17.24 -20.36
CA LYS A 227 -0.72 16.09 -21.10
C LYS A 227 -0.71 14.82 -20.25
N GLU A 228 0.42 14.45 -19.64
CA GLU A 228 0.52 13.27 -18.76
C GLU A 228 -0.50 13.37 -17.61
N LEU A 229 -0.64 14.53 -16.97
CA LEU A 229 -1.63 14.74 -15.91
C LEU A 229 -3.08 14.62 -16.41
N SER A 230 -3.36 14.95 -17.67
CA SER A 230 -4.68 14.80 -18.26
C SER A 230 -5.00 13.34 -18.55
N GLU A 231 -4.02 12.59 -19.08
CA GLU A 231 -4.14 11.15 -19.35
C GLU A 231 -4.33 10.36 -18.05
N LEU A 232 -3.57 10.68 -17.01
CA LEU A 232 -3.71 10.06 -15.69
C LEU A 232 -5.07 10.33 -15.03
N ARG A 233 -5.74 11.45 -15.31
CA ARG A 233 -7.10 11.71 -14.79
C ARG A 233 -8.19 11.05 -15.62
N GLY A 234 -7.94 10.84 -16.91
CA GLY A 234 -8.96 10.41 -17.86
C GLY A 234 -10.13 11.39 -17.96
N ASN A 235 -11.30 10.87 -18.33
CA ASN A 235 -12.51 11.65 -18.63
C ASN A 235 -13.72 11.27 -17.77
N GLY A 236 -13.55 10.40 -16.78
CA GLY A 236 -14.62 9.93 -15.88
C GLY A 236 -15.66 8.98 -16.50
N VAL A 237 -15.46 8.52 -17.73
CA VAL A 237 -16.42 7.65 -18.44
C VAL A 237 -15.77 6.35 -18.91
N GLY A 238 -16.60 5.37 -19.29
CA GLY A 238 -16.16 4.07 -19.81
C GLY A 238 -15.73 3.07 -18.72
N VAL A 239 -15.58 1.82 -19.15
CA VAL A 239 -15.04 0.72 -18.35
C VAL A 239 -13.51 0.79 -18.38
N ARG A 240 -12.87 0.56 -17.24
CA ARG A 240 -11.42 0.50 -17.14
C ARG A 240 -10.89 -0.88 -17.48
N VAL A 241 -9.80 -0.93 -18.23
CA VAL A 241 -9.11 -2.15 -18.61
C VAL A 241 -7.74 -2.25 -17.95
N SER A 242 -7.16 -3.45 -17.87
CA SER A 242 -5.91 -3.70 -17.13
C SER A 242 -4.71 -2.87 -17.60
N SER A 243 -4.69 -2.44 -18.86
CA SER A 243 -3.65 -1.59 -19.44
C SER A 243 -3.79 -0.10 -19.09
N ASP A 244 -4.95 0.33 -18.59
CA ASP A 244 -5.23 1.75 -18.30
C ASP A 244 -4.38 2.25 -17.11
N ARG A 245 -3.95 3.51 -17.18
CA ARG A 245 -3.25 4.22 -16.08
C ARG A 245 -4.10 5.35 -15.48
N THR A 246 -5.42 5.27 -15.63
CA THR A 246 -6.34 6.33 -15.20
C THR A 246 -6.69 6.20 -13.73
N TYR A 247 -6.46 7.27 -12.98
CA TYR A 247 -6.85 7.44 -11.58
C TYR A 247 -8.07 8.34 -11.51
N ASP A 248 -9.18 7.77 -11.03
CA ASP A 248 -10.41 8.51 -10.81
C ASP A 248 -11.18 7.93 -9.61
N TYR A 249 -12.17 8.66 -9.13
CA TYR A 249 -12.90 8.37 -7.90
C TYR A 249 -14.26 7.78 -8.15
N ASP A 250 -14.65 6.87 -7.27
CA ASP A 250 -16.02 6.40 -7.18
C ASP A 250 -16.35 5.99 -5.73
N VAL A 251 -17.62 5.76 -5.44
CA VAL A 251 -18.13 5.33 -4.13
C VAL A 251 -18.07 3.81 -4.00
N TYR A 252 -18.25 3.27 -2.79
CA TYR A 252 -18.38 1.84 -2.58
C TYR A 252 -19.82 1.40 -2.87
N ASN A 253 -20.14 1.28 -4.15
CA ASN A 253 -21.38 0.74 -4.69
C ASN A 253 -21.19 -0.63 -5.35
N ASP A 254 -20.03 -1.25 -5.17
CA ASP A 254 -19.57 -2.48 -5.80
C ASP A 254 -19.40 -3.66 -4.81
N LEU A 255 -19.82 -3.47 -3.56
CA LEU A 255 -19.73 -4.49 -2.50
C LEU A 255 -20.91 -5.46 -2.48
N GLY A 256 -22.07 -5.01 -2.96
CA GLY A 256 -23.31 -5.79 -2.98
C GLY A 256 -23.52 -6.53 -4.30
N ASP A 257 -24.37 -7.55 -4.26
CA ASP A 257 -24.84 -8.25 -5.46
C ASP A 257 -26.37 -8.39 -5.42
N PRO A 258 -27.11 -7.31 -5.72
CA PRO A 258 -28.57 -7.31 -5.71
C PRO A 258 -29.18 -8.25 -6.77
N ASP A 259 -28.45 -8.61 -7.83
CA ASP A 259 -28.91 -9.57 -8.85
C ASP A 259 -29.02 -10.99 -8.29
N LYS A 260 -28.24 -11.33 -7.25
CA LYS A 260 -28.40 -12.57 -6.45
C LYS A 260 -29.52 -12.48 -5.39
N GLY A 261 -30.22 -11.35 -5.30
CA GLY A 261 -31.35 -11.13 -4.41
C GLY A 261 -31.07 -10.21 -3.23
N THR A 262 -32.14 -9.87 -2.49
CA THR A 262 -32.13 -8.83 -1.45
C THR A 262 -31.15 -9.08 -0.30
N LYS A 263 -30.84 -10.35 0.02
CA LYS A 263 -29.85 -10.71 1.05
C LYS A 263 -28.41 -10.35 0.65
N SER A 264 -28.13 -10.28 -0.65
CA SER A 264 -26.81 -9.95 -1.20
C SER A 264 -26.67 -8.47 -1.55
N ALA A 265 -27.78 -7.72 -1.59
CA ALA A 265 -27.76 -6.27 -1.74
C ALA A 265 -27.02 -5.60 -0.56
N ARG A 266 -26.23 -4.57 -0.86
CA ARG A 266 -25.55 -3.74 0.14
C ARG A 266 -25.82 -2.26 -0.15
N PRO A 267 -25.92 -1.43 0.90
CA PRO A 267 -26.07 0.00 0.72
C PRO A 267 -24.77 0.61 0.20
N VAL A 268 -24.90 1.62 -0.66
CA VAL A 268 -23.77 2.42 -1.14
C VAL A 268 -23.09 3.15 0.04
N LEU A 269 -21.76 3.05 0.13
CA LEU A 269 -20.96 3.82 1.09
C LEU A 269 -20.22 4.95 0.35
N GLY A 270 -20.52 6.18 0.74
CA GLY A 270 -20.11 7.41 0.06
C GLY A 270 -21.26 8.40 -0.04
N GLY A 271 -20.92 9.69 -0.11
CA GLY A 271 -21.90 10.79 -0.11
C GLY A 271 -22.27 11.29 1.29
N GLU A 272 -23.34 12.07 1.39
CA GLU A 272 -23.72 12.76 2.65
C GLU A 272 -24.35 11.83 3.68
N ARG A 273 -25.21 10.89 3.24
CA ARG A 273 -25.95 10.01 4.15
C ARG A 273 -25.06 8.96 4.83
N ARG A 274 -24.03 8.50 4.12
CA ARG A 274 -23.08 7.46 4.59
C ARG A 274 -21.68 7.89 4.16
N PRO A 275 -21.09 8.89 4.82
CA PRO A 275 -19.78 9.39 4.43
C PRO A 275 -18.75 8.26 4.51
N TYR A 276 -17.98 8.11 3.44
CA TYR A 276 -16.93 7.11 3.33
C TYR A 276 -15.86 7.61 2.36
N PRO A 277 -14.58 7.23 2.55
CA PRO A 277 -13.53 7.48 1.57
C PRO A 277 -13.95 7.00 0.17
N ARG A 278 -13.50 7.70 -0.87
CA ARG A 278 -13.67 7.22 -2.24
C ARG A 278 -12.68 6.09 -2.53
N ARG A 279 -13.02 5.28 -3.51
CA ARG A 279 -12.16 4.22 -4.07
C ARG A 279 -11.79 4.54 -5.51
N CYS A 280 -10.88 3.75 -6.09
CA CYS A 280 -10.53 3.86 -7.50
C CYS A 280 -11.73 3.47 -8.39
N ARG A 281 -12.10 4.34 -9.32
CA ARG A 281 -13.17 4.09 -10.29
C ARG A 281 -12.79 2.93 -11.22
N THR A 282 -13.70 1.99 -11.39
CA THR A 282 -13.59 0.81 -12.27
C THR A 282 -14.49 0.94 -13.49
N GLY A 283 -15.67 1.55 -13.30
CA GLY A 283 -16.60 1.87 -14.37
C GLY A 283 -17.26 0.65 -15.02
N ARG A 284 -17.33 -0.49 -14.33
CA ARG A 284 -18.10 -1.64 -14.81
C ARG A 284 -19.59 -1.24 -14.90
N PRO A 285 -20.38 -1.96 -15.71
CA PRO A 285 -21.81 -1.71 -15.81
C PRO A 285 -22.53 -1.83 -14.46
N SER A 286 -23.64 -1.11 -14.33
CA SER A 286 -24.54 -1.30 -13.19
C SER A 286 -25.18 -2.69 -13.21
N THR A 287 -25.58 -3.17 -12.03
CA THR A 287 -26.37 -4.41 -11.90
C THR A 287 -27.73 -4.28 -12.57
N LYS A 288 -28.35 -5.41 -12.93
CA LYS A 288 -29.67 -5.42 -13.60
C LYS A 288 -30.78 -4.96 -12.66
N SER A 289 -30.64 -5.29 -11.38
CA SER A 289 -31.66 -5.06 -10.36
C SER A 289 -31.55 -3.69 -9.69
N ASP A 290 -30.35 -3.09 -9.63
CA ASP A 290 -30.12 -1.76 -9.06
C ASP A 290 -29.12 -0.93 -9.90
N PRO A 291 -29.60 0.12 -10.61
CA PRO A 291 -28.74 1.01 -11.39
C PRO A 291 -27.68 1.75 -10.57
N LYS A 292 -27.85 1.87 -9.25
CA LYS A 292 -26.89 2.54 -8.35
C LYS A 292 -25.76 1.62 -7.89
N SER A 293 -25.93 0.31 -8.03
CA SER A 293 -24.93 -0.70 -7.67
C SER A 293 -24.14 -1.11 -8.91
N GLU A 294 -22.82 -1.11 -8.81
CA GLU A 294 -21.92 -1.60 -9.86
C GLU A 294 -21.86 -3.13 -9.82
N ALA A 295 -21.77 -3.78 -10.98
CA ALA A 295 -21.64 -5.23 -11.08
C ALA A 295 -20.36 -5.73 -10.37
N GLN A 296 -20.46 -6.93 -9.76
CA GLN A 296 -19.30 -7.58 -9.16
C GLN A 296 -18.20 -7.83 -10.20
N ALA A 297 -16.95 -7.80 -9.73
CA ALA A 297 -15.82 -8.22 -10.55
C ALA A 297 -15.88 -9.72 -10.83
N ASP A 298 -15.52 -10.10 -12.06
CA ASP A 298 -15.40 -11.49 -12.50
C ASP A 298 -14.14 -11.68 -13.37
N GLU A 299 -13.96 -12.84 -13.97
CA GLU A 299 -12.80 -13.12 -14.83
C GLU A 299 -12.74 -12.24 -16.09
N SER A 300 -13.89 -11.80 -16.60
CA SER A 300 -13.98 -10.96 -17.79
C SER A 300 -13.75 -9.47 -17.48
N MET A 301 -14.20 -9.03 -16.30
CA MET A 301 -14.03 -7.67 -15.78
C MET A 301 -13.46 -7.73 -14.36
N PRO A 302 -12.15 -8.01 -14.21
CA PRO A 302 -11.51 -8.08 -12.92
C PRO A 302 -11.55 -6.72 -12.21
N MET A 303 -11.24 -6.73 -10.91
CA MET A 303 -11.13 -5.49 -10.15
C MET A 303 -9.97 -4.66 -10.69
N TYR A 304 -10.30 -3.56 -11.36
CA TYR A 304 -9.32 -2.66 -11.95
C TYR A 304 -8.55 -1.88 -10.89
N VAL A 305 -7.24 -1.79 -11.10
CA VAL A 305 -6.35 -0.76 -10.57
C VAL A 305 -5.48 -0.25 -11.72
N PRO A 306 -5.00 0.99 -11.68
CA PRO A 306 -4.05 1.50 -12.67
C PRO A 306 -2.88 0.55 -12.89
N ARG A 307 -2.46 0.35 -14.15
CA ARG A 307 -1.53 -0.72 -14.54
C ARG A 307 -0.26 -0.80 -13.70
N ASP A 308 0.28 0.34 -13.30
CA ASP A 308 1.50 0.46 -12.50
C ASP A 308 1.27 0.17 -10.99
N GLU A 309 0.02 0.22 -10.50
CA GLU A 309 -0.39 -0.13 -9.13
C GLU A 309 -0.75 -1.61 -8.98
N ALA A 310 -0.93 -2.33 -10.09
CA ALA A 310 -1.20 -3.76 -10.08
C ALA A 310 -0.02 -4.52 -9.44
N PHE A 311 -0.33 -5.58 -8.70
CA PHE A 311 0.72 -6.41 -8.12
C PHE A 311 1.63 -6.99 -9.22
N GLY A 312 2.94 -6.80 -9.07
CA GLY A 312 3.92 -7.55 -9.85
C GLY A 312 3.78 -9.06 -9.59
N ASP A 313 4.18 -9.89 -10.55
CA ASP A 313 3.85 -11.32 -10.57
C ASP A 313 4.19 -12.07 -9.29
N VAL A 314 5.36 -11.81 -8.70
CA VAL A 314 5.78 -12.46 -7.45
C VAL A 314 4.84 -12.15 -6.28
N LYS A 315 4.39 -10.89 -6.16
CA LYS A 315 3.44 -10.49 -5.11
C LYS A 315 2.09 -11.12 -5.36
N ARG A 316 1.62 -11.13 -6.61
CA ARG A 316 0.35 -11.77 -6.99
C ARG A 316 0.38 -13.26 -6.69
N GLU A 317 1.42 -13.98 -7.11
CA GLU A 317 1.58 -15.41 -6.82
C GLU A 317 1.61 -15.70 -5.31
N THR A 318 2.26 -14.84 -4.52
CA THR A 318 2.29 -14.96 -3.06
C THR A 318 0.91 -14.73 -2.43
N VAL A 319 0.18 -13.71 -2.89
CA VAL A 319 -1.18 -13.41 -2.41
C VAL A 319 -2.16 -14.52 -2.82
N ASP A 320 -2.07 -15.01 -4.04
CA ASP A 320 -2.92 -16.09 -4.55
C ASP A 320 -2.65 -17.41 -3.80
N ALA A 321 -1.37 -17.74 -3.58
CA ALA A 321 -0.99 -18.88 -2.75
C ALA A 321 -1.51 -18.72 -1.32
N GLY A 322 -1.39 -17.53 -0.73
CA GLY A 322 -1.93 -17.21 0.60
C GLY A 322 -3.45 -17.33 0.68
N SER A 323 -4.17 -16.81 -0.32
CA SER A 323 -5.63 -16.89 -0.43
C SER A 323 -6.11 -18.33 -0.58
N ARG A 324 -5.46 -19.11 -1.46
CA ARG A 324 -5.73 -20.55 -1.62
C ARG A 324 -5.45 -21.32 -0.33
N ASN A 325 -4.33 -21.06 0.33
CA ASN A 325 -3.99 -21.68 1.61
C ASN A 325 -5.04 -21.30 2.67
N ALA A 326 -5.47 -20.05 2.74
CA ALA A 326 -6.52 -19.60 3.67
C ALA A 326 -7.87 -20.28 3.38
N MET A 327 -8.27 -20.39 2.11
CA MET A 327 -9.49 -21.10 1.72
C MET A 327 -9.44 -22.58 2.11
N MET A 328 -8.35 -23.28 1.77
CA MET A 328 -8.13 -24.68 2.14
C MET A 328 -8.09 -24.88 3.66
N ASN A 329 -7.42 -23.99 4.38
CA ASN A 329 -7.32 -24.04 5.84
C ASN A 329 -8.63 -23.69 6.55
N ASN A 330 -9.51 -22.87 5.94
CA ASN A 330 -10.85 -22.56 6.48
C ASN A 330 -11.89 -23.64 6.14
N LEU A 331 -11.72 -24.35 5.02
CA LEU A 331 -12.55 -25.50 4.65
C LEU A 331 -12.42 -26.68 5.62
N PHE A 332 -11.23 -26.90 6.19
CA PHE A 332 -10.98 -28.05 7.06
C PHE A 332 -11.74 -28.00 8.41
N PRO A 333 -11.73 -26.89 9.19
CA PRO A 333 -12.58 -26.73 10.37
C PRO A 333 -14.07 -26.86 10.00
N PHE A 334 -14.49 -26.26 8.88
CA PHE A 334 -15.88 -26.34 8.43
C PHE A 334 -16.31 -27.78 8.12
N LEU A 335 -15.48 -28.55 7.42
CA LEU A 335 -15.75 -29.97 7.14
C LEU A 335 -15.76 -30.81 8.42
N LYS A 336 -14.84 -30.57 9.37
CA LYS A 336 -14.80 -31.26 10.66
C LYS A 336 -16.06 -31.01 11.49
N HIS A 337 -16.53 -29.77 11.54
CA HIS A 337 -17.79 -29.41 12.24
C HIS A 337 -19.04 -29.95 11.53
N THR A 338 -19.01 -30.12 10.21
CA THR A 338 -20.16 -30.64 9.43
C THR A 338 -20.27 -32.16 9.51
N THR A 339 -19.16 -32.89 9.66
CA THR A 339 -19.17 -34.36 9.77
C THR A 339 -19.28 -34.90 11.20
N GLU A 340 -18.90 -34.13 12.23
CA GLU A 340 -18.89 -34.62 13.62
C GLU A 340 -19.83 -33.86 14.59
N GLY A 341 -20.43 -32.72 14.20
CA GLY A 341 -21.47 -32.06 15.02
C GLY A 341 -21.05 -31.56 16.41
N GLU A 342 -19.80 -31.75 16.82
CA GLU A 342 -19.32 -31.33 18.13
C GLU A 342 -18.84 -29.86 18.09
N ALA A 343 -19.48 -29.03 18.92
CA ALA A 343 -19.01 -27.68 19.19
C ALA A 343 -17.63 -27.72 19.86
N VAL A 344 -16.79 -26.70 19.62
CA VAL A 344 -15.52 -26.51 20.36
C VAL A 344 -15.84 -26.46 21.86
N SER A 345 -15.40 -27.48 22.58
CA SER A 345 -15.83 -27.72 23.97
C SER A 345 -14.78 -27.26 24.99
N SER A 346 -13.53 -27.09 24.56
CA SER A 346 -12.42 -26.72 25.43
C SER A 346 -11.36 -25.84 24.75
N PHE A 347 -10.57 -25.11 25.56
CA PHE A 347 -9.38 -24.40 25.07
C PHE A 347 -8.32 -25.34 24.47
N THR A 348 -8.33 -26.62 24.85
CA THR A 348 -7.46 -27.64 24.25
C THR A 348 -7.85 -27.89 22.79
N ASP A 349 -9.15 -27.90 22.47
CA ASP A 349 -9.64 -28.06 21.09
C ASP A 349 -9.16 -26.91 20.19
N ILE A 350 -9.15 -25.69 20.73
CA ILE A 350 -8.60 -24.50 20.05
C ILE A 350 -7.09 -24.64 19.84
N ASN A 351 -6.35 -25.05 20.87
CA ASN A 351 -4.90 -25.26 20.78
C ASN A 351 -4.53 -26.39 19.81
N ASN A 352 -5.41 -27.38 19.65
CA ASN A 352 -5.25 -28.47 18.71
C ASN A 352 -5.40 -28.03 17.24
N LEU A 353 -5.96 -26.84 16.95
CA LEU A 353 -5.92 -26.26 15.60
C LEU A 353 -4.48 -25.92 15.17
N TYR A 354 -3.59 -25.68 16.13
CA TYR A 354 -2.18 -25.34 15.90
C TYR A 354 -1.22 -26.52 16.17
N LYS A 355 -1.70 -27.57 16.85
CA LYS A 355 -0.93 -28.79 17.13
C LYS A 355 -1.31 -29.88 16.12
N GLN A 356 -0.31 -30.54 15.56
CA GLN A 356 -0.41 -31.59 14.55
C GLN A 356 -1.62 -32.55 14.74
N CYS A 357 -2.54 -32.61 13.77
CA CYS A 357 -3.51 -33.70 13.64
C CYS A 357 -2.79 -34.98 13.18
N ARG A 358 -2.07 -35.66 14.08
CA ARG A 358 -1.35 -36.90 13.72
C ARG A 358 -2.24 -38.14 13.64
N ASN A 359 -3.46 -38.15 14.18
CA ASN A 359 -4.26 -39.37 14.28
C ASN A 359 -5.74 -39.12 13.98
N HIS A 360 -6.12 -39.06 12.69
CA HIS A 360 -7.47 -39.46 12.29
C HIS A 360 -7.35 -40.57 11.23
N SER A 361 -7.63 -41.79 11.69
CA SER A 361 -7.48 -43.06 10.95
C SER A 361 -8.52 -43.26 9.84
N HIS A 362 -9.50 -42.38 9.65
CA HIS A 362 -10.66 -42.66 8.79
C HIS A 362 -10.87 -41.74 7.58
N LEU A 363 -10.01 -40.74 7.34
CA LEU A 363 -10.03 -40.02 6.06
C LEU A 363 -9.34 -40.86 4.98
N ASN A 364 -10.05 -41.08 3.87
CA ASN A 364 -9.69 -41.90 2.73
C ASN A 364 -8.21 -41.77 2.33
N LYS A 365 -7.58 -42.92 2.07
CA LYS A 365 -6.15 -43.10 1.75
C LYS A 365 -5.62 -42.21 0.63
N ILE A 366 -6.51 -41.72 -0.24
CA ILE A 366 -6.18 -40.87 -1.41
C ILE A 366 -5.88 -39.40 -1.01
N ILE A 367 -6.40 -38.92 0.12
CA ILE A 367 -6.19 -37.52 0.57
C ILE A 367 -4.96 -37.40 1.48
N LYS A 368 -4.55 -38.51 2.13
CA LYS A 368 -3.51 -38.54 3.16
C LYS A 368 -2.10 -38.23 2.68
N GLU A 369 -1.75 -38.55 1.44
CA GLU A 369 -0.36 -38.43 0.98
C GLU A 369 0.00 -37.06 0.40
N SER A 370 -0.99 -36.22 0.04
CA SER A 370 -0.74 -34.91 -0.60
C SER A 370 -1.16 -33.69 0.22
N THR A 371 -1.85 -33.86 1.34
CA THR A 371 -2.47 -32.73 2.08
C THR A 371 -2.13 -32.63 3.57
N ALA A 372 -1.35 -33.56 4.12
CA ALA A 372 -1.02 -33.56 5.55
C ALA A 372 -0.26 -32.30 6.02
N ASP A 373 0.56 -31.71 5.14
CA ASP A 373 1.26 -30.44 5.41
C ASP A 373 0.46 -29.19 5.00
N ALA A 374 -0.62 -29.36 4.25
CA ALA A 374 -1.40 -28.26 3.68
C ALA A 374 -2.37 -27.59 4.66
N PHE A 375 -2.55 -28.15 5.86
CA PHE A 375 -3.56 -27.73 6.84
C PHE A 375 -3.00 -27.17 8.15
N LYS A 376 -1.72 -26.78 8.18
CA LYS A 376 -1.07 -26.25 9.37
C LYS A 376 -1.19 -24.73 9.41
N PHE A 377 -1.87 -24.19 10.43
CA PHE A 377 -1.65 -22.80 10.82
C PHE A 377 -0.38 -22.70 11.66
N ASP A 378 0.45 -21.70 11.40
CA ASP A 378 1.53 -21.38 12.32
C ASP A 378 0.94 -20.94 13.66
N PRO A 379 1.48 -21.42 14.80
CA PRO A 379 0.97 -21.06 16.11
C PRO A 379 1.10 -19.55 16.31
N PRO A 380 0.03 -18.85 16.71
CA PRO A 380 0.10 -17.43 17.02
C PRO A 380 1.19 -17.16 18.05
N TYR A 381 1.95 -16.08 17.87
CA TYR A 381 3.08 -15.75 18.75
C TYR A 381 2.69 -15.72 20.24
N ILE A 382 1.48 -15.25 20.54
CA ILE A 382 0.94 -15.16 21.90
C ILE A 382 0.81 -16.56 22.57
N VAL A 383 0.29 -17.56 21.86
CA VAL A 383 0.13 -18.93 22.40
C VAL A 383 1.38 -19.79 22.29
N SER A 384 2.38 -19.35 21.52
CA SER A 384 3.63 -20.11 21.29
C SER A 384 4.50 -20.26 22.55
N ARG A 385 4.36 -19.33 23.51
CA ARG A 385 5.14 -19.30 24.76
C ARG A 385 4.38 -19.88 25.95
N ASP A 386 3.09 -19.56 26.05
CA ASP A 386 2.20 -20.01 27.10
C ASP A 386 0.78 -20.04 26.54
N ALA A 387 0.20 -21.24 26.46
CA ALA A 387 -1.15 -21.43 25.90
C ALA A 387 -2.26 -20.79 26.74
N SER A 388 -1.97 -20.44 28.01
CA SER A 388 -2.92 -19.82 28.94
C SER A 388 -2.75 -18.31 29.08
N CYS A 389 -1.73 -17.71 28.45
CA CYS A 389 -1.41 -16.29 28.67
C CYS A 389 -2.56 -15.34 28.25
N CYS A 390 -3.39 -15.76 27.29
CA CYS A 390 -4.54 -14.98 26.81
C CYS A 390 -5.66 -14.84 27.86
N LEU A 391 -5.61 -15.60 28.98
CA LEU A 391 -6.61 -15.58 30.04
C LEU A 391 -6.24 -14.64 31.20
N ARG A 392 -5.02 -14.09 31.21
CA ARG A 392 -4.55 -13.26 32.31
C ARG A 392 -4.97 -11.80 32.14
N ASP A 393 -5.46 -11.20 33.22
CA ASP A 393 -5.84 -9.79 33.28
C ASP A 393 -4.72 -8.84 32.87
N ASP A 394 -3.49 -9.12 33.30
CA ASP A 394 -2.34 -8.28 32.98
C ASP A 394 -1.95 -8.38 31.50
N GLU A 395 -2.16 -9.53 30.86
CA GLU A 395 -2.01 -9.67 29.42
C GLU A 395 -3.13 -8.96 28.66
N PHE A 396 -4.38 -9.01 29.13
CA PHE A 396 -5.48 -8.23 28.55
C PHE A 396 -5.20 -6.71 28.63
N GLY A 397 -4.73 -6.23 29.77
CA GLY A 397 -4.29 -4.84 29.93
C GLY A 397 -3.09 -4.50 29.04
N ARG A 398 -2.10 -5.39 28.94
CA ARG A 398 -0.92 -5.20 28.07
C ARG A 398 -1.31 -5.15 26.59
N LEU A 399 -2.19 -6.04 26.11
CA LEU A 399 -2.67 -6.08 24.73
C LEU A 399 -3.50 -4.84 24.36
N THR A 400 -4.15 -4.22 25.35
CA THR A 400 -4.84 -2.94 25.12
C THR A 400 -3.86 -1.80 24.81
N LEU A 401 -2.59 -1.89 25.25
CA LEU A 401 -1.55 -0.90 24.98
C LEU A 401 -0.56 -1.29 23.87
N ALA A 402 -0.34 -2.60 23.68
CA ALA A 402 0.72 -3.14 22.82
C ALA A 402 0.26 -4.40 22.06
N GLY A 403 -1.05 -4.56 21.85
CA GLY A 403 -1.64 -5.58 21.01
C GLY A 403 -2.04 -5.03 19.64
N MET A 404 -3.08 -5.61 19.02
CA MET A 404 -3.50 -5.26 17.65
C MET A 404 -4.22 -3.91 17.56
N ASN A 405 -4.86 -3.45 18.64
CA ASN A 405 -5.57 -2.16 18.69
C ASN A 405 -5.14 -1.33 19.90
N PRO A 406 -3.94 -0.73 19.87
CA PRO A 406 -3.42 0.10 20.95
C PRO A 406 -3.95 1.54 20.94
N LEU A 407 -4.88 1.86 20.05
CA LEU A 407 -5.30 3.24 19.74
C LEU A 407 -6.65 3.63 20.35
N SER A 408 -7.43 2.65 20.85
CA SER A 408 -8.81 2.90 21.32
C SER A 408 -8.93 3.17 22.81
N ILE A 409 -7.85 2.97 23.58
CA ILE A 409 -7.85 3.26 25.02
C ILE A 409 -7.75 4.76 25.27
N GLU A 410 -8.59 5.25 26.17
CA GLU A 410 -8.63 6.65 26.57
C GLU A 410 -8.41 6.79 28.07
N ARG A 411 -8.00 7.99 28.50
CA ARG A 411 -7.98 8.31 29.93
C ARG A 411 -9.41 8.52 30.41
N LEU A 412 -9.75 7.97 31.57
CA LEU A 412 -11.05 8.23 32.18
C LEU A 412 -11.05 9.62 32.84
N HIS A 413 -12.01 10.46 32.46
CA HIS A 413 -12.15 11.83 32.96
C HIS A 413 -13.31 12.03 33.94
N VAL A 414 -14.39 11.27 33.76
CA VAL A 414 -15.62 11.37 34.55
C VAL A 414 -16.02 9.95 34.96
N PHE A 415 -16.47 9.80 36.20
CA PHE A 415 -16.97 8.55 36.73
C PHE A 415 -18.39 8.73 37.30
N PRO A 416 -19.33 7.80 37.04
CA PRO A 416 -19.23 6.72 36.05
C PRO A 416 -19.13 7.29 34.61
N PRO A 417 -18.63 6.50 33.62
CA PRO A 417 -18.66 6.92 32.22
C PRO A 417 -20.11 7.16 31.76
N VAL A 418 -20.34 8.25 31.04
CA VAL A 418 -21.67 8.67 30.57
C VAL A 418 -21.75 8.54 29.06
N SER A 419 -22.85 7.98 28.56
CA SER A 419 -23.13 7.90 27.12
C SER A 419 -23.45 9.29 26.54
N LYS A 420 -23.04 9.53 25.31
CA LYS A 420 -23.37 10.73 24.52
C LYS A 420 -24.57 10.51 23.59
N LEU A 421 -25.14 9.30 23.57
CA LEU A 421 -26.26 8.94 22.71
C LEU A 421 -27.59 9.46 23.26
N GLU A 422 -28.52 9.83 22.39
CA GLU A 422 -29.82 10.37 22.79
C GLU A 422 -30.64 9.38 23.65
N ALA A 423 -30.94 9.78 24.89
CA ALA A 423 -31.63 8.94 25.87
C ALA A 423 -33.07 8.57 25.45
N SER A 424 -33.71 9.42 24.64
CA SER A 424 -35.05 9.15 24.08
C SER A 424 -35.07 7.97 23.10
N VAL A 425 -33.92 7.67 22.48
CA VAL A 425 -33.78 6.60 21.50
C VAL A 425 -33.22 5.33 22.15
N TYR A 426 -32.23 5.48 23.04
CA TYR A 426 -31.47 4.36 23.59
C TYR A 426 -31.76 4.05 25.06
N GLY A 427 -32.72 4.75 25.67
CA GLY A 427 -33.10 4.58 27.07
C GLY A 427 -32.22 5.37 28.05
N PRO A 428 -32.41 5.15 29.36
CA PRO A 428 -31.67 5.87 30.39
C PRO A 428 -30.15 5.69 30.25
N GLN A 429 -29.42 6.80 30.30
CA GLN A 429 -27.94 6.80 30.25
C GLN A 429 -27.30 6.43 31.60
N GLU A 430 -28.10 6.27 32.64
CA GLU A 430 -27.66 5.98 33.99
C GLU A 430 -27.06 4.57 34.05
N SER A 431 -25.75 4.51 34.34
CA SER A 431 -25.08 3.25 34.52
C SER A 431 -25.35 2.71 35.93
N ALA A 432 -25.67 1.41 36.03
CA ALA A 432 -25.67 0.70 37.32
C ALA A 432 -24.26 0.61 37.95
N PHE A 433 -23.23 1.05 37.23
CA PHE A 433 -21.85 1.03 37.67
C PHE A 433 -21.54 2.16 38.66
N ARG A 434 -21.12 1.80 39.88
CA ARG A 434 -20.89 2.69 41.02
C ARG A 434 -19.46 2.61 41.53
N GLU A 435 -19.04 3.60 42.32
CA GLU A 435 -17.67 3.67 42.86
C GLU A 435 -17.31 2.46 43.74
N GLU A 436 -18.30 1.97 44.50
CA GLU A 436 -18.19 0.79 45.36
C GLU A 436 -17.72 -0.47 44.61
N HIS A 437 -17.95 -0.55 43.29
CA HIS A 437 -17.51 -1.69 42.48
C HIS A 437 -16.02 -1.70 42.17
N ILE A 438 -15.34 -0.55 42.22
CA ILE A 438 -13.92 -0.46 41.82
C ILE A 438 -12.98 0.02 42.92
N ILE A 439 -13.49 0.60 44.00
CA ILE A 439 -12.67 1.26 45.03
C ILE A 439 -11.61 0.33 45.65
N THR A 440 -11.93 -0.96 45.79
CA THR A 440 -11.00 -1.98 46.33
C THR A 440 -9.82 -2.27 45.41
N HIS A 441 -9.91 -1.91 44.12
CA HIS A 441 -8.86 -2.10 43.12
C HIS A 441 -7.93 -0.89 42.96
N LEU A 442 -8.23 0.24 43.62
CA LEU A 442 -7.51 1.50 43.45
C LEU A 442 -6.34 1.69 44.41
N GLY A 443 -5.93 0.65 45.15
CA GLY A 443 -4.79 0.72 46.06
C GLY A 443 -4.97 1.77 47.17
N GLY A 444 -6.18 1.88 47.71
CA GLY A 444 -6.53 2.79 48.80
C GLY A 444 -6.89 4.22 48.39
N MET A 445 -6.85 4.54 47.09
CA MET A 445 -7.33 5.84 46.57
C MET A 445 -8.85 5.83 46.38
N SER A 446 -9.47 6.99 46.53
CA SER A 446 -10.81 7.24 46.00
C SER A 446 -10.80 7.28 44.46
N VAL A 447 -11.98 7.16 43.85
CA VAL A 447 -12.13 7.25 42.39
C VAL A 447 -11.67 8.61 41.85
N GLN A 448 -12.05 9.69 42.54
CA GLN A 448 -11.69 11.05 42.17
C GLN A 448 -10.16 11.26 42.21
N GLU A 449 -9.49 10.82 43.26
CA GLU A 449 -8.02 10.89 43.34
C GLU A 449 -7.33 10.09 42.23
N ALA A 450 -7.89 8.94 41.86
CA ALA A 450 -7.35 8.11 40.78
C ALA A 450 -7.50 8.79 39.40
N ILE A 451 -8.60 9.51 39.15
CA ILE A 451 -8.79 10.33 37.94
C ILE A 451 -7.77 11.49 37.91
N GLU A 452 -7.64 12.23 39.01
CA GLU A 452 -6.73 13.38 39.12
C GLU A 452 -5.26 12.98 38.94
N LYS A 453 -4.88 11.83 39.51
CA LYS A 453 -3.56 11.22 39.32
C LYS A 453 -3.38 10.54 37.96
N LYS A 454 -4.38 10.61 37.07
CA LYS A 454 -4.37 10.04 35.71
C LYS A 454 -4.11 8.52 35.70
N LYS A 455 -4.69 7.81 36.67
CA LYS A 455 -4.51 6.36 36.84
C LYS A 455 -5.67 5.52 36.33
N LEU A 456 -6.79 6.13 35.95
CA LEU A 456 -7.93 5.43 35.37
C LEU A 456 -8.00 5.63 33.86
N PHE A 457 -8.28 4.54 33.16
CA PHE A 457 -8.40 4.48 31.70
C PHE A 457 -9.65 3.68 31.33
N VAL A 458 -10.14 3.88 30.12
CA VAL A 458 -11.34 3.23 29.60
C VAL A 458 -11.14 2.80 28.15
N LEU A 459 -11.65 1.61 27.83
CA LEU A 459 -11.94 1.19 26.47
C LEU A 459 -13.46 1.26 26.31
N ASP A 460 -13.94 2.31 25.64
CA ASP A 460 -15.38 2.60 25.53
C ASP A 460 -15.92 2.26 24.13
N TYR A 461 -16.52 1.08 24.02
CA TYR A 461 -17.23 0.64 22.81
C TYR A 461 -18.73 0.85 22.91
N HIS A 462 -19.22 1.48 23.97
CA HIS A 462 -20.63 1.59 24.24
C HIS A 462 -21.34 2.36 23.13
N ASP A 463 -20.95 3.62 22.94
CA ASP A 463 -21.66 4.51 22.01
C ASP A 463 -21.43 4.14 20.55
N ALA A 464 -20.29 3.51 20.25
CA ALA A 464 -19.96 3.06 18.90
C ALA A 464 -20.82 1.88 18.44
N TYR A 465 -21.11 0.94 19.34
CA TYR A 465 -21.81 -0.30 18.98
C TYR A 465 -23.30 -0.31 19.34
N LEU A 466 -23.73 0.42 20.38
CA LEU A 466 -25.13 0.43 20.83
C LEU A 466 -26.14 0.66 19.70
N PRO A 467 -25.91 1.60 18.75
CA PRO A 467 -26.82 1.82 17.61
C PRO A 467 -27.04 0.60 16.70
N PHE A 468 -26.15 -0.39 16.72
CA PHE A 468 -26.17 -1.53 15.81
C PHE A 468 -26.59 -2.85 16.48
N LEU A 469 -26.66 -2.90 17.82
CA LEU A 469 -26.82 -4.16 18.54
C LEU A 469 -28.14 -4.86 18.24
N ASN A 470 -29.25 -4.13 18.11
CA ASN A 470 -30.55 -4.72 17.77
C ASN A 470 -30.48 -5.48 16.43
N SER A 471 -29.84 -4.86 15.42
CA SER A 471 -29.65 -5.51 14.11
C SER A 471 -28.70 -6.70 14.19
N ILE A 472 -27.62 -6.59 14.96
CA ILE A 472 -26.65 -7.69 15.13
C ILE A 472 -27.30 -8.87 15.86
N ASN A 473 -28.03 -8.60 16.94
CA ASN A 473 -28.60 -9.61 17.85
C ASN A 473 -29.87 -10.26 17.30
N ALA A 474 -30.53 -9.63 16.33
CA ALA A 474 -31.64 -10.22 15.56
C ALA A 474 -31.20 -11.41 14.69
N HIS A 475 -29.90 -11.55 14.39
CA HIS A 475 -29.39 -12.75 13.74
C HIS A 475 -29.41 -13.94 14.72
N PRO A 476 -29.86 -15.13 14.27
CA PRO A 476 -30.02 -16.30 15.16
C PRO A 476 -28.71 -16.71 15.82
N ASP A 477 -27.61 -16.70 15.07
CA ASP A 477 -26.31 -17.26 15.50
C ASP A 477 -25.32 -16.20 16.00
N ARG A 478 -25.78 -14.98 16.28
CA ARG A 478 -24.90 -13.86 16.69
C ARG A 478 -25.47 -13.11 17.88
N LYS A 479 -24.60 -12.76 18.82
CA LYS A 479 -24.90 -11.88 19.94
C LYS A 479 -23.69 -10.97 20.20
N ALA A 480 -23.95 -9.70 20.48
CA ALA A 480 -22.96 -8.68 20.77
C ALA A 480 -23.46 -7.73 21.86
N TYR A 481 -22.51 -7.09 22.54
CA TYR A 481 -22.75 -6.10 23.59
C TYR A 481 -21.89 -4.87 23.34
N ALA A 482 -22.38 -3.71 23.78
CA ALA A 482 -21.69 -2.43 23.69
C ALA A 482 -20.93 -2.17 25.00
N THR A 483 -19.75 -2.77 25.13
CA THR A 483 -19.04 -2.86 26.41
C THR A 483 -18.26 -1.58 26.77
N ARG A 484 -18.06 -1.37 28.07
CA ARG A 484 -17.03 -0.45 28.59
C ARG A 484 -16.10 -1.22 29.52
N THR A 485 -14.80 -1.10 29.31
CA THR A 485 -13.81 -1.71 30.21
C THR A 485 -13.02 -0.62 30.91
N ILE A 486 -12.98 -0.67 32.24
CA ILE A 486 -12.18 0.25 33.05
C ILE A 486 -10.88 -0.42 33.43
N PHE A 487 -9.80 0.35 33.32
CA PHE A 487 -8.46 -0.07 33.68
C PHE A 487 -7.84 0.87 34.71
N PHE A 488 -6.99 0.29 35.55
CA PHE A 488 -6.17 1.00 36.52
C PHE A 488 -4.68 0.85 36.22
N LEU A 489 -3.95 1.97 36.22
CA LEU A 489 -2.50 1.98 36.13
C LEU A 489 -1.89 1.67 37.50
N THR A 490 -1.32 0.48 37.62
CA THR A 490 -0.71 0.00 38.86
C THR A 490 0.58 0.74 39.16
N GLN A 491 1.07 0.61 40.40
CA GLN A 491 2.37 1.17 40.79
C GLN A 491 3.55 0.53 40.05
N LEU A 492 3.37 -0.69 39.53
CA LEU A 492 4.37 -1.40 38.72
C LEU A 492 4.41 -0.89 37.26
N GLY A 493 3.58 0.09 36.90
CA GLY A 493 3.50 0.62 35.54
C GLY A 493 2.73 -0.27 34.57
N THR A 494 2.02 -1.28 35.08
CA THR A 494 1.17 -2.16 34.26
C THR A 494 -0.29 -1.70 34.30
N LEU A 495 -1.01 -1.98 33.22
CA LEU A 495 -2.43 -1.70 33.13
C LEU A 495 -3.22 -2.92 33.57
N LYS A 496 -4.11 -2.76 34.56
CA LYS A 496 -4.95 -3.84 35.09
C LYS A 496 -6.42 -3.57 34.76
N PRO A 497 -7.16 -4.49 34.11
CA PRO A 497 -8.62 -4.39 33.99
C PRO A 497 -9.24 -4.50 35.40
N ILE A 498 -10.15 -3.61 35.75
CA ILE A 498 -10.81 -3.58 37.07
C ILE A 498 -12.33 -3.71 37.00
N ALA A 499 -12.93 -3.44 35.84
CA ALA A 499 -14.36 -3.63 35.62
C ALA A 499 -14.66 -3.75 34.12
N ILE A 500 -15.66 -4.57 33.78
CA ILE A 500 -16.28 -4.61 32.46
C ILE A 500 -17.77 -4.38 32.66
N VAL A 501 -18.30 -3.31 32.05
CA VAL A 501 -19.72 -3.00 32.03
C VAL A 501 -20.31 -3.53 30.74
N ILE A 502 -21.33 -4.37 30.87
CA ILE A 502 -22.06 -4.98 29.77
C ILE A 502 -23.51 -4.50 29.88
N PRO A 503 -23.96 -3.55 29.02
CA PRO A 503 -25.34 -3.10 29.06
C PRO A 503 -26.26 -4.23 28.59
N LEU A 504 -27.41 -4.35 29.24
CA LEU A 504 -28.52 -5.15 28.74
C LEU A 504 -29.19 -4.37 27.61
N ILE A 505 -29.64 -5.09 26.58
CA ILE A 505 -30.22 -4.55 25.34
C ILE A 505 -31.68 -4.96 25.29
#